data_AF-A0A840PGI2-F1
#
_entry.id   AF-A0A840PGI2-F1
#
_cell.length_a   1.000
_cell.length_b   1.000
_cell.length_c   1.000
_cell.angle_alpha   90.00
_cell.angle_beta   90.00
_cell.angle_gamma   90.00
#
_symmetry.space_group_name_H-M   'P 1'
#
loop_
_entity.id
_entity.type
_entity.pdbx_description
1 polymer ?
#
loop_
_entity_poly.entity_id
_entity_poly.type
_entity_poly.pdbx_seq_one_letter_code
_entity_poly.pdbx_strand_id
1 'polypeptide(L)'
;MQLHGGAQPDQGEALLGVLESLQLFADDLAIPVRTLETHRWVASRWPAKYRQAGVPYYIHATPASIRDDEERWARIAKPPLDNRTGTHRWTDTAAKQAVDQKLVNIASVQQKVERIHDLARDEEVAVRVATDLLRRPQVASRTMLDDTAKHMVNRAQVDHVRQAGQVVRQRTPALPRIEHSRDFLVLTGACAAFVSAIGRVVPGLRGHQFTADERAAVARNVARVRATADWIESAVESGEISGG
;
A
#
# COMPACT_ATOMS: atom_id res chain seq x y z
N MET A 1 67.98 -15.52 59.85
CA MET A 1 67.58 -16.61 58.94
C MET A 1 66.34 -17.26 59.50
N GLN A 2 65.17 -16.89 58.96
CA GLN A 2 63.93 -17.64 59.18
C GLN A 2 63.08 -17.45 57.93
N LEU A 3 63.02 -18.52 57.14
CA LEU A 3 62.15 -18.69 55.99
C LEU A 3 60.79 -19.14 56.50
N HIS A 4 59.76 -18.31 56.31
CA HIS A 4 58.38 -18.79 56.23
C HIS A 4 57.75 -18.16 55.00
N GLY A 5 57.64 -18.99 53.96
CA GLY A 5 57.01 -18.66 52.69
C GLY A 5 55.52 -18.43 52.87
N GLY A 6 55.08 -17.24 52.47
CA GLY A 6 53.68 -17.02 52.13
C GLY A 6 53.39 -17.74 50.82
N ALA A 7 52.33 -18.55 50.82
CA ALA A 7 51.76 -19.10 49.61
C ALA A 7 51.40 -17.94 48.66
N GLN A 8 52.14 -17.85 47.57
CA GLN A 8 51.77 -17.03 46.43
C GLN A 8 50.53 -17.71 45.82
N PRO A 9 49.36 -17.05 45.78
CA PRO A 9 48.24 -17.60 45.03
C PRO A 9 48.71 -17.73 43.58
N ASP A 10 48.51 -18.92 43.02
CA ASP A 10 48.77 -19.27 41.65
C ASP A 10 48.27 -18.14 40.73
N GLN A 11 49.21 -17.38 40.16
CA GLN A 11 48.96 -16.43 39.09
C GLN A 11 48.80 -17.23 37.80
N GLY A 12 47.74 -18.05 37.73
CA GLY A 12 47.61 -19.12 36.75
C GLY A 12 46.29 -19.20 36.00
N GLU A 13 45.23 -18.55 36.48
CA GLU A 13 43.98 -18.40 35.71
C GLU A 13 43.65 -16.92 35.58
N ALA A 14 44.22 -16.30 34.54
CA ALA A 14 43.58 -15.13 33.97
C ALA A 14 42.15 -15.56 33.60
N LEU A 15 41.16 -15.08 34.36
CA LEU A 15 39.75 -15.22 34.02
C LEU A 15 39.55 -14.51 32.67
N LEU A 16 39.74 -15.25 31.59
CA LEU A 16 39.55 -14.76 30.23
C LEU A 16 38.17 -14.14 30.15
N GLY A 17 38.10 -12.90 29.67
CA GLY A 17 36.82 -12.26 29.43
C GLY A 17 35.97 -13.09 28.47
N VAL A 18 34.64 -13.01 28.56
CA VAL A 18 33.74 -13.75 27.66
C VAL A 18 34.08 -13.53 26.17
N LEU A 19 34.50 -12.32 25.81
CA LEU A 19 34.95 -11.98 24.46
C LEU A 19 36.28 -12.63 24.09
N GLU A 20 37.23 -12.70 25.01
CA GLU A 20 38.56 -13.28 24.80
C GLU A 20 38.48 -14.81 24.66
N SER A 21 37.67 -15.45 25.51
CA SER A 21 37.33 -16.87 25.37
C SER A 21 36.64 -17.16 24.03
N LEU A 22 35.69 -16.32 23.60
CA LEU A 22 35.03 -16.48 22.29
C LEU A 22 36.00 -16.30 21.12
N GLN A 23 36.97 -15.39 21.23
CA GLN A 23 37.99 -15.19 20.20
C GLN A 23 38.89 -16.41 20.08
N LEU A 24 39.38 -16.95 21.21
CA LEU A 24 40.18 -18.19 21.23
C LEU A 24 39.43 -19.37 20.58
N PHE A 25 38.16 -19.58 20.95
CA PHE A 25 37.34 -20.62 20.32
C PHE A 25 37.10 -20.40 18.82
N ALA A 26 36.98 -19.15 18.38
CA ALA A 26 36.81 -18.83 16.97
C ALA A 26 38.08 -19.12 16.16
N ASP A 27 39.24 -18.78 16.74
CA ASP A 27 40.56 -19.03 16.15
C ASP A 27 40.83 -20.54 16.02
N ASP A 28 40.53 -21.34 17.05
CA ASP A 28 40.65 -22.80 17.03
C ASP A 28 39.78 -23.46 15.94
N LEU A 29 38.59 -22.90 15.69
CA LEU A 29 37.66 -23.36 14.68
C LEU A 29 37.94 -22.77 13.28
N ALA A 30 38.93 -21.88 13.17
CA ALA A 30 39.24 -21.11 11.96
C ALA A 30 38.02 -20.40 11.35
N ILE A 31 37.14 -19.84 12.20
CA ILE A 31 35.98 -19.05 11.77
C ILE A 31 36.04 -17.63 12.36
N PRO A 32 35.45 -16.62 11.71
CA PRO A 32 35.34 -15.30 12.31
C PRO A 32 34.55 -15.32 13.63
N VAL A 33 34.99 -14.59 14.65
CA VAL A 33 34.30 -14.50 15.95
C VAL A 33 32.82 -14.09 15.81
N ARG A 34 32.52 -13.20 14.85
CA ARG A 34 31.14 -12.79 14.52
C ARG A 34 30.27 -13.95 14.01
N THR A 35 30.87 -14.89 13.29
CA THR A 35 30.19 -16.12 12.85
C THR A 35 29.85 -16.99 14.06
N LEU A 36 30.81 -17.17 14.98
CA LEU A 36 30.61 -17.91 16.22
C LEU A 36 29.55 -17.26 17.12
N GLU A 37 29.54 -15.93 17.26
CA GLU A 37 28.51 -15.19 17.99
C GLU A 37 27.12 -15.42 17.41
N THR A 38 27.01 -15.36 16.07
CA THR A 38 25.76 -15.66 15.37
C THR A 38 25.33 -17.11 15.67
N HIS A 39 26.29 -18.05 15.66
CA HIS A 39 26.00 -19.45 15.92
C HIS A 39 25.49 -19.70 17.33
N ARG A 40 26.17 -19.10 18.30
CA ARG A 40 25.78 -19.12 19.70
C ARG A 40 24.40 -18.50 19.92
N TRP A 41 24.13 -17.37 19.28
CA TRP A 41 22.84 -16.70 19.38
C TRP A 41 21.71 -17.56 18.80
N VAL A 42 21.86 -18.14 17.61
CA VAL A 42 20.85 -19.05 17.06
C VAL A 42 20.66 -20.26 17.98
N ALA A 43 21.75 -20.90 18.41
CA ALA A 43 21.69 -22.07 19.28
C ALA A 43 20.96 -21.78 20.61
N SER A 44 21.10 -20.57 21.17
CA SER A 44 20.41 -20.17 22.41
C SER A 44 18.90 -19.97 22.21
N ARG A 45 18.46 -19.57 21.01
CA ARG A 45 17.03 -19.42 20.67
C ARG A 45 16.31 -20.76 20.47
N TRP A 46 17.06 -21.86 20.33
CA TRP A 46 16.55 -23.21 20.07
C TRP A 46 17.04 -24.22 21.12
N PRO A 47 16.34 -24.30 22.28
CA PRO A 47 16.55 -25.38 23.24
C PRO A 47 16.42 -26.76 22.58
N ALA A 48 17.15 -27.76 23.08
CA ALA A 48 17.24 -29.08 22.44
C ALA A 48 15.88 -29.71 22.12
N LYS A 49 14.90 -29.58 23.03
CA LYS A 49 13.52 -30.08 22.86
C LYS A 49 12.72 -29.45 21.71
N TYR A 50 13.13 -28.28 21.21
CA TYR A 50 12.42 -27.55 20.15
C TYR A 50 13.14 -27.56 18.80
N ARG A 51 14.33 -28.18 18.73
CA ARG A 51 15.07 -28.37 17.47
C ARG A 51 14.38 -29.45 16.65
N GLN A 52 14.18 -29.20 15.36
CA GLN A 52 13.51 -30.14 14.47
C GLN A 52 14.51 -31.01 13.73
N ALA A 53 14.50 -32.32 14.00
CA ALA A 53 15.32 -33.30 13.30
C ALA A 53 14.87 -33.40 11.84
N GLY A 54 15.62 -32.79 10.93
CA GLY A 54 15.27 -32.66 9.51
C GLY A 54 15.19 -31.22 9.01
N VAL A 55 15.25 -30.24 9.91
CA VAL A 55 15.35 -28.82 9.53
C VAL A 55 16.80 -28.37 9.68
N PRO A 56 17.46 -27.92 8.59
CA PRO A 56 18.85 -27.49 8.65
C PRO A 56 19.08 -26.31 9.60
N TYR A 57 20.31 -26.19 10.08
CA TYR A 57 20.72 -25.11 10.99
C TYR A 57 20.46 -23.71 10.41
N TYR A 58 20.74 -23.48 9.13
CA TYR A 58 20.51 -22.18 8.49
C TYR A 58 19.02 -21.80 8.43
N ILE A 59 18.12 -22.78 8.35
CA ILE A 59 16.67 -22.51 8.47
C ILE A 59 16.32 -22.11 9.88
N HIS A 60 16.95 -22.67 10.92
CA HIS A 60 16.74 -22.24 12.29
C HIS A 60 17.24 -20.81 12.54
N ALA A 61 18.25 -20.34 11.77
CA ALA A 61 18.79 -19.00 11.92
C ALA A 61 17.79 -17.89 11.55
N THR A 62 16.95 -18.09 10.53
CA THR A 62 16.01 -17.06 10.07
C THR A 62 14.89 -16.77 11.10
N PRO A 63 14.13 -17.77 11.60
CA PRO A 63 13.09 -17.57 12.60
C PRO A 63 13.64 -17.32 14.01
N ALA A 64 14.94 -17.47 14.26
CA ALA A 64 15.56 -17.11 15.55
C ALA A 64 15.30 -15.64 15.93
N SER A 65 15.08 -14.78 14.93
CA SER A 65 14.72 -13.36 15.07
C SER A 65 13.32 -13.11 15.63
N ILE A 66 12.42 -14.11 15.57
CA ILE A 66 11.08 -14.00 16.16
C ILE A 66 11.23 -13.88 17.67
N ARG A 67 10.72 -12.78 18.26
CA ARG A 67 10.91 -12.46 19.67
C ARG A 67 10.16 -13.42 20.60
N ASP A 68 8.92 -13.76 20.25
CA ASP A 68 8.08 -14.71 20.96
C ASP A 68 8.64 -16.13 20.84
N ASP A 69 8.87 -16.77 21.97
CA ASP A 69 9.48 -18.10 22.06
C ASP A 69 8.49 -19.21 21.71
N GLU A 70 7.25 -19.16 22.20
CA GLU A 70 6.24 -20.19 21.93
C GLU A 70 5.86 -20.21 20.46
N GLU A 71 5.65 -19.02 19.86
CA GLU A 71 5.35 -18.92 18.43
C GLU A 71 6.51 -19.43 17.58
N ARG A 72 7.74 -19.08 17.93
CA ARG A 72 8.94 -19.52 17.21
C ARG A 72 9.04 -21.04 17.20
N TRP A 73 8.83 -21.69 18.34
CA TRP A 73 8.85 -23.15 18.46
C TRP A 73 7.68 -23.81 17.73
N ALA A 74 6.47 -23.25 17.84
CA ALA A 74 5.30 -23.78 17.15
C ALA A 74 5.44 -23.71 15.63
N ARG A 75 6.07 -22.64 15.11
CA ARG A 75 6.25 -22.46 13.67
C ARG A 75 7.23 -23.44 13.09
N ILE A 76 8.43 -23.60 13.66
CA ILE A 76 9.45 -24.48 13.07
C ILE A 76 8.96 -25.93 12.93
N ALA A 77 8.06 -26.37 13.82
CA ALA A 77 7.42 -27.68 13.80
C ALA A 77 6.38 -27.85 12.67
N LYS A 78 5.93 -26.77 12.03
CA LYS A 78 4.91 -26.77 10.97
C LYS A 78 5.50 -26.23 9.66
N PRO A 79 6.25 -27.04 8.91
CA PRO A 79 6.79 -26.62 7.63
C PRO A 79 5.66 -26.24 6.65
N PRO A 80 5.79 -25.11 5.93
CA PRO A 80 4.81 -24.69 4.94
C PRO A 80 4.81 -25.61 3.73
N LEU A 81 3.70 -25.59 2.97
CA LEU A 81 3.56 -26.35 1.74
C LEU A 81 4.44 -25.73 0.65
N ASP A 82 5.35 -26.51 0.07
CA ASP A 82 6.08 -26.10 -1.11
C ASP A 82 5.22 -26.38 -2.35
N ASN A 83 4.67 -25.33 -2.97
CA ASN A 83 3.80 -25.43 -4.15
C ASN A 83 4.49 -26.11 -5.36
N ARG A 84 5.83 -26.12 -5.42
CA ARG A 84 6.57 -26.76 -6.52
C ARG A 84 6.63 -28.27 -6.37
N THR A 85 6.71 -28.77 -5.14
CA THR A 85 6.86 -30.21 -4.86
C THR A 85 5.61 -30.84 -4.21
N GLY A 86 4.63 -30.04 -3.81
CA GLY A 86 3.43 -30.49 -3.12
C GLY A 86 3.69 -31.06 -1.72
N THR A 87 4.88 -30.85 -1.16
CA THR A 87 5.30 -31.43 0.12
C THR A 87 5.53 -30.35 1.17
N HIS A 88 5.24 -30.67 2.42
CA HIS A 88 5.51 -29.78 3.55
C HIS A 88 7.00 -29.79 3.88
N ARG A 89 7.71 -28.72 3.54
CA ARG A 89 9.14 -28.60 3.83
C ARG A 89 9.57 -27.15 4.05
N TRP A 90 10.61 -26.99 4.85
CA TRP A 90 11.27 -25.70 4.97
C TRP A 90 12.23 -25.46 3.82
N THR A 91 12.04 -24.35 3.12
CA THR A 91 12.99 -23.78 2.17
C THR A 91 13.48 -22.43 2.70
N ASP A 92 14.60 -21.93 2.17
CA ASP A 92 15.13 -20.60 2.55
C ASP A 92 14.09 -19.50 2.30
N THR A 93 13.42 -19.54 1.14
CA THR A 93 12.34 -18.62 0.79
C THR A 93 11.18 -18.70 1.78
N ALA A 94 10.77 -19.92 2.14
CA ALA A 94 9.66 -20.12 3.07
C ALA A 94 9.99 -19.62 4.49
N ALA A 95 11.24 -19.79 4.94
CA ALA A 95 11.69 -19.28 6.23
C ALA A 95 11.69 -17.74 6.28
N LYS A 96 12.17 -17.08 5.22
CA LYS A 96 12.15 -15.62 5.10
C LYS A 96 10.71 -15.07 5.06
N GLN A 97 9.86 -15.66 4.23
CA GLN A 97 8.44 -15.29 4.14
C GLN A 97 7.71 -15.41 5.48
N ALA A 98 8.01 -16.44 6.27
CA ALA A 98 7.39 -16.62 7.58
C ALA A 98 7.75 -15.48 8.57
N VAL A 99 8.99 -14.99 8.52
CA VAL A 99 9.45 -13.85 9.33
C VAL A 99 8.86 -12.54 8.80
N ASP A 100 8.89 -12.34 7.48
CA ASP A 100 8.37 -11.13 6.83
C ASP A 100 6.87 -10.95 7.09
N GLN A 101 6.07 -12.02 6.99
CA GLN A 101 4.64 -11.99 7.29
C GLN A 101 4.39 -11.63 8.76
N LYS A 102 5.25 -12.04 9.69
CA LYS A 102 5.13 -11.64 11.11
C LYS A 102 5.51 -10.17 11.30
N LEU A 103 6.57 -9.68 10.66
CA LEU A 103 6.92 -8.26 10.70
C LEU A 103 5.78 -7.39 10.17
N VAL A 104 5.11 -7.84 9.10
CA VAL A 104 3.89 -7.19 8.61
C VAL A 104 2.77 -7.28 9.65
N ASN A 105 2.54 -8.43 10.29
CA ASN A 105 1.44 -8.57 11.25
C ASN A 105 1.61 -7.78 12.55
N ILE A 106 2.85 -7.63 13.05
CA ILE A 106 3.16 -6.82 14.25
C ILE A 106 3.13 -5.32 13.92
N ALA A 107 3.39 -4.94 12.67
CA ALA A 107 3.44 -3.55 12.28
C ALA A 107 2.09 -2.85 12.55
N SER A 108 2.18 -1.64 13.13
CA SER A 108 1.02 -0.77 13.28
C SER A 108 0.41 -0.46 11.90
N VAL A 109 -0.86 -0.04 11.86
CA VAL A 109 -1.49 0.39 10.61
C VAL A 109 -0.64 1.46 9.91
N GLN A 110 -0.07 2.39 10.66
CA GLN A 110 0.81 3.44 10.15
C GLN A 110 2.09 2.88 9.51
N GLN A 111 2.76 1.93 10.17
CA GLN A 111 3.97 1.29 9.62
C GLN A 111 3.67 0.47 8.35
N LYS A 112 2.48 -0.15 8.28
CA LYS A 112 2.02 -0.81 7.05
C LYS A 112 1.81 0.19 5.92
N VAL A 113 1.22 1.34 6.22
CA VAL A 113 1.01 2.44 5.27
C VAL A 113 2.36 2.98 4.77
N GLU A 114 3.33 3.21 5.65
CA GLU A 114 4.69 3.66 5.28
C GLU A 114 5.40 2.67 4.36
N ARG A 115 5.29 1.37 4.64
CA ARG A 115 5.84 0.34 3.74
C ARG A 115 5.16 0.31 2.37
N ILE A 116 3.84 0.50 2.33
CA ILE A 116 3.11 0.62 1.05
C ILE A 116 3.60 1.85 0.30
N HIS A 117 3.80 2.97 1.00
CA HIS A 117 4.34 4.19 0.41
C HIS A 117 5.74 3.98 -0.17
N ASP A 118 6.63 3.30 0.55
CA ASP A 118 7.97 2.95 0.04
C ASP A 118 7.92 2.05 -1.19
N LEU A 119 7.02 1.07 -1.21
CA LEU A 119 6.82 0.18 -2.35
C LEU A 119 6.19 0.89 -3.56
N ALA A 120 5.38 1.93 -3.31
CA ALA A 120 4.68 2.72 -4.31
C ALA A 120 5.41 4.05 -4.61
N ARG A 121 6.74 4.09 -4.48
CA ARG A 121 7.55 5.27 -4.81
C ARG A 121 7.53 5.61 -6.31
N ASP A 122 7.36 4.59 -7.14
CA ASP A 122 7.13 4.74 -8.58
C ASP A 122 5.67 5.12 -8.84
N GLU A 123 5.44 6.21 -9.60
CA GLU A 123 4.09 6.70 -9.89
C GLU A 123 3.24 5.69 -10.68
N GLU A 124 3.82 4.92 -11.60
CA GLU A 124 3.07 3.91 -12.35
C GLU A 124 2.57 2.79 -11.42
N VAL A 125 3.42 2.38 -10.48
CA VAL A 125 3.07 1.42 -9.43
C VAL A 125 1.99 1.99 -8.51
N ALA A 126 2.15 3.25 -8.07
CA ALA A 126 1.19 3.92 -7.21
C ALA A 126 -0.20 4.04 -7.86
N VAL A 127 -0.28 4.43 -9.14
CA VAL A 127 -1.53 4.53 -9.89
C VAL A 127 -2.23 3.17 -9.98
N ARG A 128 -1.47 2.10 -10.24
CA ARG A 128 -2.02 0.74 -10.34
C ARG A 128 -2.56 0.25 -9.01
N VAL A 129 -1.82 0.48 -7.92
CA VAL A 129 -2.26 0.13 -6.55
C VAL A 129 -3.48 0.95 -6.15
N ALA A 130 -3.48 2.28 -6.37
CA ALA A 130 -4.61 3.15 -6.06
C ALA A 130 -5.88 2.72 -6.81
N THR A 131 -5.75 2.41 -8.11
CA THR A 131 -6.88 1.92 -8.92
C THR A 131 -7.42 0.61 -8.37
N ASP A 132 -6.55 -0.33 -8.01
CA ASP A 132 -6.99 -1.62 -7.46
C ASP A 132 -7.68 -1.48 -6.09
N LEU A 133 -7.15 -0.61 -5.23
CA LEU A 133 -7.77 -0.27 -3.96
C LEU A 133 -9.15 0.36 -4.14
N LEU A 134 -9.30 1.27 -5.10
CA LEU A 134 -10.58 1.93 -5.42
C LEU A 134 -11.62 0.99 -6.06
N ARG A 135 -11.24 -0.19 -6.56
CA ARG A 135 -12.22 -1.22 -6.98
C ARG A 135 -13.02 -1.79 -5.81
N ARG A 136 -12.55 -1.61 -4.57
CA ARG A 136 -13.26 -2.03 -3.36
C ARG A 136 -14.27 -0.93 -2.97
N PRO A 137 -15.60 -1.19 -3.00
CA PRO A 137 -16.61 -0.13 -2.84
C PRO A 137 -16.48 0.68 -1.55
N GLN A 138 -16.16 0.00 -0.44
CA GLN A 138 -15.98 0.65 0.87
C GLN A 138 -14.72 1.52 0.93
N VAL A 139 -13.66 1.15 0.21
CA VAL A 139 -12.45 1.98 0.13
C VAL A 139 -12.74 3.22 -0.68
N ALA A 140 -13.32 3.08 -1.89
CA ALA A 140 -13.71 4.21 -2.72
C ALA A 140 -14.63 5.19 -1.98
N SER A 141 -15.68 4.68 -1.33
CA SER A 141 -16.61 5.53 -0.57
C SER A 141 -15.90 6.28 0.55
N ARG A 142 -15.03 5.63 1.32
CA ARG A 142 -14.33 6.27 2.45
C ARG A 142 -13.24 7.23 1.98
N THR A 143 -12.54 6.91 0.90
CA THR A 143 -11.58 7.83 0.26
C THR A 143 -12.26 9.09 -0.24
N MET A 144 -13.49 9.01 -0.77
CA MET A 144 -14.23 10.19 -1.23
C MET A 144 -14.82 11.05 -0.10
N LEU A 145 -14.83 10.54 1.14
CA LEU A 145 -15.16 11.33 2.34
C LEU A 145 -13.95 12.11 2.88
N ASP A 146 -12.73 11.77 2.45
CA ASP A 146 -11.54 12.55 2.77
C ASP A 146 -11.47 13.79 1.87
N ASP A 147 -11.46 14.97 2.48
CA ASP A 147 -11.49 16.24 1.74
C ASP A 147 -10.27 16.41 0.83
N THR A 148 -9.10 15.96 1.26
CA THR A 148 -7.86 16.08 0.47
C THR A 148 -7.93 15.21 -0.78
N ALA A 149 -8.28 13.93 -0.61
CA ALA A 149 -8.42 12.99 -1.71
C ALA A 149 -9.51 13.44 -2.69
N LYS A 150 -10.66 13.88 -2.18
CA LYS A 150 -11.76 14.43 -2.98
C LYS A 150 -11.33 15.65 -3.79
N HIS A 151 -10.64 16.61 -3.15
CA HIS A 151 -10.15 17.80 -3.85
C HIS A 151 -9.14 17.46 -4.94
N MET A 152 -8.22 16.53 -4.69
CA MET A 152 -7.23 16.10 -5.68
C MET A 152 -7.85 15.41 -6.89
N VAL A 153 -8.83 14.52 -6.68
CA VAL A 153 -9.55 13.85 -7.77
C VAL A 153 -10.37 14.84 -8.59
N ASN A 154 -11.09 15.75 -7.92
CA ASN A 154 -11.87 16.77 -8.62
C ASN A 154 -10.99 17.69 -9.45
N ARG A 155 -9.83 18.10 -8.91
CA ARG A 155 -8.84 18.88 -9.65
C ARG A 155 -8.34 18.13 -10.88
N ALA A 156 -7.97 16.86 -10.72
CA ALA A 156 -7.53 16.02 -11.83
C ALA A 156 -8.61 15.88 -12.92
N GLN A 157 -9.88 15.71 -12.53
CA GLN A 157 -10.99 15.66 -13.49
C GLN A 157 -11.13 16.97 -14.30
N VAL A 158 -11.06 18.13 -13.63
CA VAL A 158 -11.10 19.43 -14.30
C VAL A 158 -9.91 19.61 -15.23
N ASP A 159 -8.71 19.23 -14.80
CA ASP A 159 -7.49 19.36 -15.59
C ASP A 159 -7.49 18.42 -16.81
N HIS A 160 -8.02 17.20 -16.68
CA HIS A 160 -8.23 16.29 -17.82
C HIS A 160 -9.17 16.87 -18.88
N VAL A 161 -10.29 17.49 -18.46
CA VAL A 161 -11.21 18.15 -19.40
C VAL A 161 -10.54 19.33 -20.11
N ARG A 162 -9.75 20.13 -19.37
CA ARG A 162 -8.97 21.24 -19.95
C ARG A 162 -7.95 20.75 -20.98
N GLN A 163 -7.20 19.70 -20.65
CA GLN A 163 -6.20 19.10 -21.54
C GLN A 163 -6.85 18.52 -22.80
N ALA A 164 -7.98 17.82 -22.66
CA ALA A 164 -8.74 17.32 -23.81
C ALA A 164 -9.16 18.47 -24.76
N GLY A 165 -9.62 19.60 -24.20
CA GLY A 165 -9.92 20.79 -24.98
C GLY A 165 -8.70 21.42 -25.67
N GLN A 166 -7.52 21.37 -25.03
CA GLN A 166 -6.27 21.86 -25.63
C GLN A 166 -5.80 20.99 -26.79
N VAL A 167 -5.92 19.66 -26.71
CA VAL A 167 -5.58 18.74 -27.82
C VAL A 167 -6.47 19.00 -29.03
N VAL A 168 -7.77 19.27 -28.81
CA VAL A 168 -8.71 19.66 -29.88
C VAL A 168 -8.29 21.00 -30.52
N ARG A 169 -7.86 21.96 -29.69
CA ARG A 169 -7.37 23.28 -30.13
C ARG A 169 -6.08 23.21 -30.95
N GLN A 170 -5.13 22.35 -30.56
CA GLN A 170 -3.86 22.18 -31.29
C GLN A 170 -4.05 21.50 -32.66
N ARG A 171 -5.04 20.60 -32.78
CA ARG A 171 -5.34 19.90 -34.05
C ARG A 171 -6.08 20.76 -35.07
N THR A 172 -6.59 21.94 -34.68
CA THR A 172 -7.37 22.82 -35.56
C THR A 172 -6.85 24.27 -35.47
N PRO A 173 -5.79 24.63 -36.22
CA PRO A 173 -5.04 25.89 -36.02
C PRO A 173 -5.67 27.12 -36.71
N ALA A 174 -6.99 27.17 -36.86
CA ALA A 174 -7.67 28.33 -37.41
C ALA A 174 -8.81 28.76 -36.48
N LEU A 175 -8.63 29.90 -35.78
CA LEU A 175 -9.49 31.07 -35.90
C LEU A 175 -9.08 32.11 -34.83
N PRO A 176 -8.87 33.40 -35.16
CA PRO A 176 -8.68 34.50 -34.19
C PRO A 176 -9.97 34.90 -33.41
N ARG A 177 -10.88 33.96 -33.15
CA ARG A 177 -12.24 34.19 -32.60
C ARG A 177 -12.45 33.47 -31.26
N ILE A 178 -11.39 33.37 -30.45
CA ILE A 178 -11.22 32.23 -29.51
C ILE A 178 -11.86 32.44 -28.13
N GLU A 179 -12.17 33.64 -27.68
CA GLU A 179 -12.84 33.78 -26.37
C GLU A 179 -14.28 33.28 -26.42
N HIS A 180 -15.07 33.77 -27.38
CA HIS A 180 -16.42 33.22 -27.61
C HIS A 180 -16.40 31.75 -28.02
N SER A 181 -15.39 31.30 -28.78
CA SER A 181 -15.30 29.89 -29.17
C SER A 181 -14.95 28.97 -27.99
N ARG A 182 -14.14 29.41 -27.01
CA ARG A 182 -13.78 28.58 -25.85
C ARG A 182 -14.99 28.35 -24.95
N ASP A 183 -15.67 29.42 -24.56
CA ASP A 183 -16.83 29.30 -23.66
C ASP A 183 -18.00 28.61 -24.37
N PHE A 184 -18.14 28.83 -25.68
CA PHE A 184 -19.05 28.06 -26.54
C PHE A 184 -18.70 26.56 -26.58
N LEU A 185 -17.43 26.19 -26.74
CA LEU A 185 -16.99 24.79 -26.73
C LEU A 185 -17.18 24.13 -25.35
N VAL A 186 -17.00 24.88 -24.26
CA VAL A 186 -17.26 24.40 -22.90
C VAL A 186 -18.76 24.19 -22.68
N LEU A 187 -19.60 25.15 -23.08
CA LEU A 187 -21.07 25.06 -22.97
C LEU A 187 -21.61 23.87 -23.78
N THR A 188 -21.22 23.75 -25.04
CA THR A 188 -21.63 22.63 -25.92
C THR A 188 -21.16 21.27 -25.37
N GLY A 189 -19.93 21.20 -24.83
CA GLY A 189 -19.42 20.01 -24.16
C GLY A 189 -20.21 19.63 -22.90
N ALA A 190 -20.61 20.61 -22.09
CA ALA A 190 -21.43 20.38 -20.90
C ALA A 190 -22.83 19.85 -21.25
N CYS A 191 -23.48 20.41 -22.28
CA CYS A 191 -24.76 19.90 -22.79
C CYS A 191 -24.64 18.46 -23.29
N ALA A 192 -23.60 18.14 -24.07
CA ALA A 192 -23.37 16.79 -24.58
C ALA A 192 -23.09 15.77 -23.46
N ALA A 193 -22.31 16.16 -22.45
CA ALA A 193 -22.02 15.31 -21.29
C ALA A 193 -23.29 15.01 -20.47
N PHE A 194 -24.13 16.02 -20.24
CA PHE A 194 -25.42 15.86 -19.56
C PHE A 194 -26.33 14.88 -20.31
N VAL A 195 -26.53 15.08 -21.62
CA VAL A 195 -27.36 14.20 -22.45
C VAL A 195 -26.82 12.76 -22.45
N SER A 196 -25.50 12.59 -22.58
CA SER A 196 -24.85 11.26 -22.52
C SER A 196 -25.05 10.56 -21.18
N ALA A 197 -24.96 11.29 -20.07
CA ALA A 197 -25.16 10.73 -18.74
C ALA A 197 -26.61 10.28 -18.52
N ILE A 198 -27.59 11.11 -18.88
CA ILE A 198 -29.01 10.77 -18.78
C ILE A 198 -29.37 9.60 -19.70
N GLY A 199 -28.84 9.58 -20.93
CA GLY A 199 -29.04 8.49 -21.89
C GLY A 199 -28.51 7.13 -21.40
N ARG A 200 -27.52 7.11 -20.51
CA ARG A 200 -27.03 5.88 -19.85
C ARG A 200 -27.90 5.45 -18.66
N VAL A 201 -28.38 6.40 -17.87
CA VAL A 201 -29.11 6.11 -16.61
C VAL A 201 -30.58 5.75 -16.86
N VAL A 202 -31.28 6.50 -17.72
CA VAL A 202 -32.73 6.35 -17.95
C VAL A 202 -33.13 4.94 -18.43
N PRO A 203 -32.40 4.28 -19.35
CA PRO A 203 -32.70 2.90 -19.73
C PRO A 203 -32.63 1.90 -18.57
N GLY A 204 -31.74 2.13 -17.59
CA GLY A 204 -31.60 1.28 -16.40
C GLY A 204 -32.73 1.44 -15.39
N LEU A 205 -33.51 2.51 -15.50
CA LEU A 205 -34.69 2.77 -14.65
C LEU A 205 -35.99 2.17 -15.24
N ARG A 206 -35.94 1.59 -16.44
CA ARG A 206 -37.11 0.92 -17.04
C ARG A 206 -37.59 -0.20 -16.13
N GLY A 207 -38.90 -0.30 -15.94
CA GLY A 207 -39.52 -1.30 -15.08
C GLY A 207 -39.55 -0.99 -13.58
N HIS A 208 -38.92 0.11 -13.13
CA HIS A 208 -39.03 0.55 -11.74
C HIS A 208 -40.32 1.34 -11.52
N GLN A 209 -41.06 1.01 -10.47
CA GLN A 209 -42.19 1.83 -10.01
C GLN A 209 -41.66 2.92 -9.09
N PHE A 210 -41.70 4.16 -9.54
CA PHE A 210 -41.33 5.31 -8.72
C PHE A 210 -42.42 5.60 -7.68
N THR A 211 -42.01 5.89 -6.46
CA THR A 211 -42.86 6.45 -5.40
C THR A 211 -43.30 7.87 -5.75
N ALA A 212 -44.31 8.39 -5.03
CA ALA A 212 -44.76 9.77 -5.23
C ALA A 212 -43.64 10.80 -4.98
N ASP A 213 -42.83 10.58 -3.95
CA ASP A 213 -41.73 11.47 -3.57
C ASP A 213 -40.58 11.45 -4.59
N GLU A 214 -40.24 10.27 -5.11
CA GLU A 214 -39.23 10.13 -6.17
C GLU A 214 -39.69 10.81 -7.47
N ARG A 215 -40.96 10.64 -7.86
CA ARG A 215 -41.52 11.36 -9.01
C ARG A 215 -41.47 12.88 -8.82
N ALA A 216 -41.82 13.36 -7.63
CA ALA A 216 -41.76 14.78 -7.32
C ALA A 216 -40.32 15.32 -7.33
N ALA A 217 -39.36 14.54 -6.83
CA ALA A 217 -37.93 14.91 -6.86
C ALA A 217 -37.38 14.96 -8.30
N VAL A 218 -37.71 13.97 -9.13
CA VAL A 218 -37.33 13.96 -10.54
C VAL A 218 -37.97 15.13 -11.28
N ALA A 219 -39.26 15.40 -11.06
CA ALA A 219 -39.96 16.53 -11.68
C ALA A 219 -39.34 17.89 -11.33
N ARG A 220 -38.95 18.11 -10.06
CA ARG A 220 -38.25 19.35 -9.65
C ARG A 220 -36.90 19.51 -10.34
N ASN A 221 -36.13 18.42 -10.46
CA ASN A 221 -34.83 18.46 -11.12
C ASN A 221 -34.97 18.71 -12.63
N VAL A 222 -35.94 18.07 -13.29
CA VAL A 222 -36.24 18.31 -14.71
C VAL A 222 -36.70 19.75 -14.93
N ALA A 223 -37.54 20.30 -14.06
CA ALA A 223 -37.97 21.70 -14.15
C ALA A 223 -36.79 22.67 -14.05
N ARG A 224 -35.82 22.40 -13.15
CA ARG A 224 -34.60 23.21 -13.04
C ARG A 224 -33.74 23.13 -14.31
N VAL A 225 -33.56 21.92 -14.86
CA VAL A 225 -32.82 21.73 -16.12
C VAL A 225 -33.46 22.49 -17.27
N ARG A 226 -34.80 22.46 -17.39
CA ARG A 226 -35.53 23.24 -18.40
C ARG A 226 -35.31 24.73 -18.20
N ALA A 227 -35.50 25.26 -16.99
CA ALA A 227 -35.27 26.68 -16.72
C ALA A 227 -33.84 27.13 -17.04
N THR A 228 -32.83 26.28 -16.79
CA THR A 228 -31.45 26.57 -17.19
C THR A 228 -31.25 26.50 -18.70
N ALA A 229 -31.89 25.56 -19.40
CA ALA A 229 -31.85 25.48 -20.86
C ALA A 229 -32.53 26.71 -21.51
N ASP A 230 -33.71 27.10 -21.02
CA ASP A 230 -34.44 28.29 -21.48
C ASP A 230 -33.60 29.56 -21.25
N TRP A 231 -32.90 29.63 -20.12
CA TRP A 231 -31.98 30.74 -19.82
C TRP A 231 -30.76 30.75 -20.75
N ILE A 232 -30.17 29.58 -21.05
CA ILE A 232 -29.07 29.47 -22.02
C ILE A 232 -29.53 29.93 -23.41
N GLU A 233 -30.69 29.46 -23.86
CA GLU A 233 -31.28 29.84 -25.15
C GLU A 233 -31.51 31.35 -25.22
N SER A 234 -32.17 31.92 -24.20
CA SER A 234 -32.40 33.36 -24.08
C SER A 234 -31.09 34.16 -24.08
N ALA A 235 -30.05 33.70 -23.36
CA ALA A 235 -28.76 34.38 -23.27
C ALA A 235 -27.95 34.32 -24.58
N VAL A 236 -28.08 33.22 -25.33
CA VAL A 236 -27.43 33.06 -26.64
C VAL A 236 -28.14 33.89 -27.71
N GLU A 237 -29.47 33.98 -27.66
CA GLU A 237 -30.27 34.76 -28.60
C GLU A 237 -30.19 36.28 -28.35
N SER A 238 -30.16 36.71 -27.09
CA SER A 238 -30.14 38.14 -26.72
C SER A 238 -28.75 38.77 -26.82
N GLY A 239 -27.68 37.98 -26.73
CA GLY A 239 -26.29 38.47 -26.66
C GLY A 239 -25.93 39.21 -25.36
N GLU A 240 -26.88 39.38 -24.43
CA GLU A 240 -26.67 40.00 -23.12
C GLU A 240 -26.75 38.95 -22.01
N ILE A 241 -25.58 38.60 -21.46
CA ILE A 241 -25.50 37.79 -20.25
C ILE A 241 -25.56 38.75 -19.06
N SER A 242 -26.76 39.12 -18.63
CA SER A 242 -26.93 39.85 -17.36
C SER A 242 -26.53 38.90 -16.22
N GLY A 243 -25.37 39.18 -15.61
CA GLY A 243 -24.80 38.41 -14.51
C GLY A 243 -25.66 38.47 -13.26
N GLY A 244 -25.86 37.30 -12.65
CA GLY A 244 -26.33 37.13 -11.28
C GLY A 244 -25.30 36.35 -10.48
#